data_AF-A0A271IT67-F1
#
_entry.id   AF-A0A271IT67-F1
#
_cell.length_a   1.000
_cell.length_b   1.000
_cell.length_c   1.000
_cell.angle_alpha   90.00
_cell.angle_beta   90.00
_cell.angle_gamma   90.00
#
_symmetry.space_group_name_H-M   'P 1'
#
loop_
_entity.id
_entity.type
_entity.pdbx_description
1 polymer ?
#
loop_
_entity_poly.entity_id
_entity_poly.type
_entity_poly.pdbx_seq_one_letter_code
_entity_poly.pdbx_strand_id
1 'polypeptide(L)'
;MLRRLRLRRRARRLAALTADAARSRAARGAALLDDRDPGWAARIDTDGLALGDGAACVLGQLWGEYRLGLGRARVLDLSSAPTRFVSPVDLGFQAVGDLGEAAEDLDYAFLTRAWRAEVTERQARGAVSGARPVRPTASRFG
;
A
#
# COMPACT_ATOMS: atom_id res chain seq x y z
N MET A 1 -3.63 -9.22 -34.42
CA MET A 1 -3.88 -8.19 -33.37
C MET A 1 -3.50 -8.66 -31.96
N LEU A 2 -3.95 -9.84 -31.53
CA LEU A 2 -3.73 -10.41 -30.19
C LEU A 2 -2.25 -10.57 -29.77
N ARG A 3 -1.36 -10.96 -30.71
CA ARG A 3 0.08 -11.12 -30.42
C ARG A 3 0.76 -9.81 -29.99
N ARG A 4 0.44 -8.68 -30.64
CA ARG A 4 0.99 -7.36 -30.27
C ARG A 4 0.49 -6.90 -28.90
N LEU A 5 -0.76 -7.20 -28.56
CA LEU A 5 -1.33 -6.90 -27.23
C LEU A 5 -0.64 -7.73 -26.14
N ARG A 6 -0.42 -9.03 -26.36
CA ARG A 6 0.31 -9.91 -25.43
C ARG A 6 1.73 -9.41 -25.17
N LEU A 7 2.46 -9.02 -26.23
CA LEU A 7 3.82 -8.49 -26.12
C LEU A 7 3.85 -7.16 -25.34
N ARG A 8 2.93 -6.23 -25.64
CA ARG A 8 2.81 -4.97 -24.89
C ARG A 8 2.47 -5.20 -23.42
N ARG A 9 1.59 -6.15 -23.12
CA ARG A 9 1.24 -6.53 -21.74
C ARG A 9 2.47 -7.07 -21.01
N ARG A 10 3.21 -8.00 -21.63
CA ARG A 10 4.44 -8.56 -21.06
C ARG A 10 5.51 -7.48 -20.82
N ALA A 11 5.75 -6.59 -21.78
CA ALA A 11 6.72 -5.50 -21.62
C ALA A 11 6.37 -4.54 -20.48
N ARG A 12 5.08 -4.15 -20.36
CA ARG A 12 4.61 -3.33 -19.24
C ARG A 12 4.81 -4.00 -17.89
N ARG A 13 4.55 -5.31 -17.82
CA ARG A 13 4.75 -6.10 -16.61
C ARG A 13 6.21 -6.19 -16.20
N LEU A 14 7.11 -6.40 -17.17
CA LEU A 14 8.55 -6.39 -16.91
C LEU A 14 9.03 -5.01 -16.43
N ALA A 15 8.52 -3.92 -17.01
CA ALA A 15 8.85 -2.56 -16.56
C ALA A 15 8.36 -2.28 -15.12
N ALA A 16 7.31 -2.97 -14.67
CA ALA A 16 6.80 -2.87 -13.31
C ALA A 16 7.64 -3.65 -12.27
N LEU A 17 8.50 -4.58 -12.71
CA LEU A 17 9.42 -5.35 -11.85
C LEU A 17 10.68 -4.55 -11.50
N THR A 18 10.49 -3.37 -10.92
CA THR A 18 11.58 -2.53 -10.46
C THR A 18 11.25 -1.93 -9.11
N ALA A 19 12.29 -1.62 -8.32
CA ALA A 19 12.12 -0.97 -7.03
C ALA A 19 11.40 0.40 -7.15
N ASP A 20 11.69 1.17 -8.20
CA ASP A 20 11.02 2.45 -8.47
C ASP A 20 9.53 2.29 -8.80
N ALA A 21 9.19 1.30 -9.62
CA ALA A 21 7.80 1.01 -9.94
C ALA A 21 7.03 0.50 -8.71
N ALA A 22 7.67 -0.29 -7.85
CA ALA A 22 7.09 -0.72 -6.58
C ALA A 22 6.86 0.45 -5.62
N ARG A 23 7.85 1.36 -5.46
CA ARG A 23 7.68 2.60 -4.68
C ARG A 23 6.51 3.44 -5.18
N SER A 24 6.45 3.69 -6.48
CA SER A 24 5.39 4.49 -7.10
C SER A 24 4.01 3.86 -6.89
N ARG A 25 3.91 2.53 -6.94
CA ARG A 25 2.66 1.80 -6.67
C ARG A 25 2.27 1.88 -5.20
N ALA A 26 3.19 1.58 -4.28
CA ALA A 26 2.96 1.64 -2.84
C ALA A 26 2.52 3.06 -2.40
N ALA A 27 3.17 4.11 -2.90
CA ALA A 27 2.79 5.49 -2.63
C ALA A 27 1.33 5.80 -3.04
N ARG A 28 0.88 5.29 -4.19
CA ARG A 28 -0.52 5.43 -4.62
C ARG A 28 -1.49 4.65 -3.73
N GLY A 29 -1.14 3.43 -3.34
CA GLY A 29 -1.92 2.64 -2.40
C GLY A 29 -2.02 3.32 -1.03
N ALA A 30 -0.92 3.87 -0.54
CA ALA A 30 -0.85 4.57 0.73
C ALA A 30 -1.67 5.87 0.70
N ALA A 31 -1.59 6.66 -0.38
CA ALA A 31 -2.43 7.84 -0.58
C ALA A 31 -3.93 7.49 -0.61
N LEU A 32 -4.30 6.37 -1.23
CA LEU A 32 -5.67 5.88 -1.18
C LEU A 32 -6.10 5.56 0.26
N LEU A 33 -5.24 4.93 1.06
CA LEU A 33 -5.56 4.64 2.46
C LEU A 33 -5.62 5.91 3.32
N ASP A 34 -4.78 6.91 3.03
CA ASP A 34 -4.83 8.22 3.71
C ASP A 34 -6.22 8.87 3.55
N ASP A 35 -6.82 8.76 2.36
CA ASP A 35 -8.17 9.28 2.08
C ASP A 35 -9.28 8.44 2.72
N ARG A 36 -9.10 7.13 2.81
CA ARG A 36 -10.18 6.17 3.17
C ARG A 36 -10.21 5.81 4.64
N ASP A 37 -9.07 5.81 5.30
CA ASP A 37 -8.91 5.38 6.67
C ASP A 37 -7.79 6.19 7.37
N PRO A 38 -8.02 7.49 7.67
CA PRO A 38 -7.02 8.34 8.28
C PRO A 38 -6.46 7.74 9.57
N GLY A 39 -5.13 7.65 9.66
CA GLY A 39 -4.44 7.02 10.80
C GLY A 39 -4.19 5.52 10.64
N TRP A 40 -4.54 4.91 9.51
CA TRP A 40 -4.25 3.50 9.19
C TRP A 40 -2.79 3.11 9.48
N ALA A 41 -1.83 3.97 9.16
CA ALA A 41 -0.41 3.66 9.29
C ALA A 41 0.01 3.37 10.74
N ALA A 42 -0.67 3.94 11.74
CA ALA A 42 -0.39 3.67 13.15
C ALA A 42 -0.84 2.28 13.61
N ARG A 43 -1.69 1.59 12.83
CA ARG A 43 -2.20 0.25 13.12
C ARG A 43 -1.39 -0.87 12.44
N ILE A 44 -0.42 -0.51 11.60
CA ILE A 44 0.42 -1.47 10.88
C ILE A 44 1.64 -1.83 11.72
N ASP A 45 1.87 -3.13 11.88
CA ASP A 45 3.15 -3.68 12.30
C ASP A 45 4.10 -3.73 11.09
N THR A 46 5.05 -2.80 11.08
CA THR A 46 6.04 -2.64 10.02
C THR A 46 7.00 -3.82 9.93
N ASP A 47 7.36 -4.43 11.07
CA ASP A 47 8.37 -5.48 11.11
C ASP A 47 7.79 -6.81 10.60
N GLY A 48 6.53 -7.09 10.96
CA GLY A 48 5.75 -8.21 10.46
C GLY A 48 5.22 -8.04 9.03
N LEU A 49 5.35 -6.87 8.41
CA LEU A 49 4.72 -6.59 7.11
C LEU A 49 5.35 -7.42 5.97
N ALA A 50 4.52 -8.19 5.26
CA ALA A 50 4.90 -8.96 4.08
C ALA A 50 3.77 -8.96 3.04
N LEU A 51 4.01 -8.41 1.85
CA LEU A 51 2.93 -8.23 0.84
C LEU A 51 2.52 -9.54 0.15
N GLY A 52 3.40 -10.56 0.14
CA GLY A 52 3.09 -11.88 -0.41
C GLY A 52 2.20 -12.75 0.50
N ASP A 53 1.93 -12.29 1.72
CA ASP A 53 1.10 -13.00 2.70
C ASP A 53 -0.23 -12.27 2.89
N GLY A 54 -1.35 -12.97 2.65
CA GLY A 54 -2.68 -12.38 2.70
C GLY A 54 -3.11 -11.81 4.05
N ALA A 55 -2.55 -12.30 5.16
CA ALA A 55 -2.83 -11.81 6.51
C ALA A 55 -1.77 -10.79 6.98
N ALA A 56 -0.50 -10.98 6.61
CA ALA A 56 0.58 -10.09 7.00
C ALA A 56 0.78 -8.89 6.04
N CYS A 57 0.03 -8.82 4.93
CA CYS A 57 -0.01 -7.65 4.05
C CYS A 57 -0.77 -6.46 4.68
N VAL A 58 -0.66 -5.27 4.08
CA VAL A 58 -1.29 -4.04 4.61
C VAL A 58 -2.80 -4.20 4.81
N LEU A 59 -3.51 -4.73 3.80
CA LEU A 59 -4.96 -4.92 3.87
C LEU A 59 -5.34 -6.00 4.91
N GLY A 60 -4.52 -7.04 5.02
CA GLY A 60 -4.67 -8.12 5.99
C GLY A 60 -4.48 -7.64 7.42
N GLN A 61 -3.46 -6.84 7.70
CA GLN A 61 -3.26 -6.28 9.04
C GLN A 61 -4.37 -5.30 9.44
N LEU A 62 -4.87 -4.47 8.51
CA LEU A 62 -5.92 -3.50 8.81
C LEU A 62 -7.28 -4.14 9.07
N TRP A 63 -7.60 -5.22 8.35
CA TRP A 63 -8.96 -5.75 8.30
C TRP A 63 -9.07 -7.27 8.44
N GLY A 64 -7.99 -7.94 8.81
CA GLY A 64 -7.90 -9.38 9.08
C GLY A 64 -7.58 -10.26 7.87
N GLU A 65 -7.95 -9.84 6.65
CA GLU A 65 -7.69 -10.61 5.42
C GLU A 65 -7.69 -9.72 4.17
N TYR A 66 -6.85 -10.07 3.20
CA TYR A 66 -6.63 -9.34 1.95
C TYR A 66 -7.90 -9.05 1.13
N ARG A 67 -8.71 -10.07 0.80
CA ARG A 67 -9.91 -9.90 -0.03
C ARG A 67 -10.95 -9.03 0.66
N LEU A 68 -11.11 -9.22 1.97
CA LEU A 68 -12.01 -8.37 2.77
C LEU A 68 -11.50 -6.92 2.81
N GLY A 69 -10.20 -6.71 2.88
CA GLY A 69 -9.60 -5.40 2.81
C GLY A 69 -9.76 -4.70 1.45
N LEU A 70 -9.69 -5.44 0.33
CA LEU A 70 -9.97 -4.87 -0.99
C LEU A 70 -11.39 -4.31 -1.13
N GLY A 71 -12.38 -4.99 -0.53
CA GLY A 71 -13.76 -4.52 -0.49
C GLY A 71 -13.90 -3.26 0.37
N ARG A 72 -13.29 -3.24 1.58
CA ARG A 72 -13.34 -2.08 2.49
C ARG A 72 -12.62 -0.85 1.92
N ALA A 73 -11.48 -1.05 1.27
CA ALA A 73 -10.76 0.01 0.58
C ALA A 73 -11.45 0.47 -0.72
N ARG A 74 -12.56 -0.19 -1.13
CA ARG A 74 -13.26 0.00 -2.42
C ARG A 74 -12.32 -0.07 -3.62
N VAL A 75 -11.34 -0.98 -3.55
CA VAL A 75 -10.45 -1.31 -4.67
C VAL A 75 -11.14 -2.31 -5.59
N LEU A 76 -11.97 -3.19 -5.02
CA LEU A 76 -12.96 -3.99 -5.74
C LEU A 76 -14.34 -3.46 -5.40
N ASP A 77 -14.96 -2.72 -6.32
CA ASP A 77 -16.38 -2.39 -6.23
C ASP A 77 -17.15 -3.40 -7.08
N LEU A 78 -17.96 -4.25 -6.43
CA LEU A 78 -18.83 -5.23 -7.09
C LEU A 78 -20.19 -4.60 -7.49
N SER A 79 -20.38 -3.30 -7.25
CA SER A 79 -21.56 -2.56 -7.69
C SER A 79 -21.50 -2.29 -9.20
N SER A 80 -22.63 -2.43 -9.90
CA SER A 80 -22.80 -2.14 -11.33
C SER A 80 -22.68 -0.64 -11.69
N ALA A 81 -22.31 0.23 -10.73
CA ALA A 81 -22.02 1.62 -10.99
C ALA A 81 -20.67 1.75 -11.70
N PRO A 82 -20.48 2.72 -12.63
CA PRO A 82 -19.20 2.97 -13.27
C PRO A 82 -18.25 3.67 -12.29
N THR A 83 -17.90 3.00 -11.19
CA THR A 83 -16.81 3.44 -10.32
C THR A 83 -15.50 3.00 -10.96
N ARG A 84 -14.51 3.88 -10.84
CA ARG A 84 -13.19 3.75 -11.46
C ARG A 84 -12.52 2.51 -10.86
N PHE A 85 -12.64 1.35 -11.49
CA PHE A 85 -11.92 0.14 -11.08
C PHE A 85 -10.42 0.45 -11.09
N VAL A 86 -9.80 0.51 -9.91
CA VAL A 86 -8.36 0.73 -9.79
C VAL A 86 -7.73 -0.62 -9.47
N SER A 87 -6.78 -1.05 -10.30
CA SER A 87 -6.15 -2.35 -10.11
C SER A 87 -5.41 -2.42 -8.77
N PRO A 88 -5.56 -3.49 -7.97
CA PRO A 88 -4.73 -3.74 -6.80
C PRO A 88 -3.23 -3.71 -7.12
N VAL A 89 -2.86 -4.14 -8.34
CA VAL A 89 -1.48 -4.08 -8.84
C VAL A 89 -1.05 -2.62 -9.00
N ASP A 90 -1.88 -1.75 -9.58
CA ASP A 90 -1.53 -0.34 -9.78
C ASP A 90 -1.42 0.45 -8.46
N LEU A 91 -2.03 -0.07 -7.39
CA LEU A 91 -1.95 0.46 -6.02
C LEU A 91 -0.89 -0.24 -5.17
N GLY A 92 -0.17 -1.23 -5.72
CA GLY A 92 0.90 -1.94 -5.01
C GLY A 92 0.41 -2.89 -3.93
N PHE A 93 -0.88 -3.23 -3.90
CA PHE A 93 -1.42 -4.25 -3.00
C PHE A 93 -1.20 -5.67 -3.54
N GLN A 94 -0.78 -5.83 -4.79
CA GLN A 94 -0.57 -7.12 -5.42
C GLN A 94 0.62 -7.09 -6.37
N ALA A 95 1.35 -8.20 -6.43
CA ALA A 95 2.41 -8.40 -7.40
C ALA A 95 1.87 -8.50 -8.83
N VAL A 96 2.75 -8.23 -9.79
CA VAL A 96 2.45 -8.37 -11.22
C VAL A 96 2.42 -9.86 -11.62
N GLY A 97 1.23 -10.39 -11.92
CA GLY A 97 1.06 -11.78 -12.37
C GLY A 97 1.48 -12.09 -13.82
N ASP A 98 1.49 -13.39 -14.15
CA ASP A 98 1.82 -14.02 -15.45
C ASP A 98 3.26 -13.80 -15.97
N LEU A 99 4.24 -13.59 -15.09
CA LEU A 99 5.66 -13.58 -15.43
C LEU A 99 6.45 -14.78 -14.86
N GLY A 100 5.79 -15.63 -14.06
CA GLY A 100 6.39 -16.76 -13.36
C GLY A 100 6.63 -16.46 -11.88
N GLU A 101 6.78 -17.51 -11.08
CA GLU A 101 6.92 -17.45 -9.61
C GLU A 101 8.09 -16.56 -9.16
N ALA A 102 9.28 -16.77 -9.73
CA ALA A 102 10.45 -15.95 -9.38
C ALA A 102 10.27 -14.44 -9.64
N ALA A 103 9.48 -14.08 -10.65
CA ALA A 103 9.17 -12.68 -10.94
C ALA A 103 8.14 -12.11 -9.96
N GLU A 104 7.19 -12.94 -9.51
CA GLU A 104 6.20 -12.60 -8.51
C GLU A 104 6.85 -12.40 -7.13
N ASP A 105 7.73 -13.32 -6.72
CA ASP A 105 8.50 -13.21 -5.48
C ASP A 105 9.36 -11.95 -5.45
N LEU A 106 10.04 -11.66 -6.56
CA LEU A 106 10.84 -10.44 -6.70
C LEU A 106 9.98 -9.19 -6.57
N ASP A 107 8.79 -9.18 -7.18
CA ASP A 107 7.89 -8.04 -7.07
C ASP A 107 7.36 -7.85 -5.65
N TYR A 108 6.98 -8.95 -4.97
CA TYR A 108 6.57 -8.89 -3.57
C TYR A 108 7.68 -8.42 -2.64
N ALA A 109 8.93 -8.79 -2.91
CA ALA A 109 10.08 -8.28 -2.15
C ALA A 109 10.22 -6.75 -2.33
N PHE A 110 10.11 -6.24 -3.55
CA PHE A 110 10.14 -4.80 -3.81
C PHE A 110 8.95 -4.06 -3.19
N LEU A 111 7.75 -4.61 -3.31
CA LEU A 111 6.53 -4.05 -2.72
C LEU A 111 6.59 -4.04 -1.20
N THR A 112 7.06 -5.12 -0.57
CA THR A 112 7.24 -5.21 0.88
C THR A 112 8.17 -4.11 1.38
N ARG A 113 9.34 -3.95 0.74
CA ARG A 113 10.26 -2.87 1.09
C ARG A 113 9.64 -1.49 0.90
N ALA A 114 8.93 -1.27 -0.22
CA ALA A 114 8.29 0.00 -0.50
C ALA A 114 7.21 0.35 0.53
N TRP A 115 6.34 -0.59 0.87
CA TRP A 115 5.29 -0.37 1.87
C TRP A 115 5.83 -0.13 3.27
N ARG A 116 6.88 -0.85 3.68
CA ARG A 116 7.55 -0.56 4.96
C ARG A 116 8.00 0.89 5.02
N ALA A 117 8.59 1.41 3.95
CA ALA A 117 8.99 2.83 3.88
C ALA A 117 7.79 3.79 4.00
N GLU A 118 6.71 3.53 3.26
CA GLU A 118 5.49 4.37 3.31
C GLU A 118 4.84 4.41 4.70
N VAL A 119 4.83 3.27 5.40
CA VAL A 119 4.31 3.13 6.77
C VAL A 119 5.21 3.86 7.75
N THR A 120 6.52 3.59 7.73
CA THR A 120 7.50 4.25 8.61
C THR A 120 7.45 5.77 8.47
N GLU A 121 7.39 6.29 7.24
CA GLU A 121 7.31 7.73 7.00
C GLU A 121 6.04 8.34 7.61
N ARG A 122 4.88 7.68 7.45
CA ARG A 122 3.61 8.16 8.00
C ARG A 122 3.56 8.07 9.52
N GLN A 123 4.10 7.01 10.10
CA GLN A 123 4.22 6.88 11.56
C GLN A 123 5.10 8.01 12.13
N ALA A 124 6.22 8.32 11.47
CA ALA A 124 7.07 9.45 11.86
C ALA A 124 6.34 10.80 11.76
N ARG A 125 5.63 11.05 10.65
CA ARG A 125 4.81 12.28 10.47
C ARG A 125 3.69 12.40 11.51
N GLY A 126 3.04 11.29 11.84
CA GLY A 126 1.98 11.23 12.86
C GLY A 126 2.52 11.50 14.27
N ALA A 127 3.69 10.94 14.62
CA ALA A 127 4.34 11.18 15.91
C ALA A 127 4.70 12.67 16.11
N VAL A 128 5.20 13.34 15.06
CA VAL A 128 5.51 14.78 15.10
C VAL A 128 4.24 15.62 15.28
N SER A 129 3.12 15.20 14.70
CA SER A 129 1.84 15.91 14.82
C SER A 129 1.15 15.72 16.18
N GLY A 130 1.39 14.59 16.86
CA GLY A 130 0.86 14.29 18.19
C GLY A 130 1.63 14.94 19.35
N ALA A 131 2.87 15.38 19.12
CA ALA A 131 3.68 16.08 20.11
C ALA A 131 3.20 17.55 20.28
N ARG A 132 2.09 17.76 20.99
CA ARG A 132 1.65 19.10 21.39
C ARG A 132 2.67 19.69 22.39
N PRO A 133 3.27 20.87 22.15
CA PRO A 133 4.18 21.47 23.12
C PRO A 133 3.38 21.82 24.38
N VAL A 134 3.72 21.19 25.50
CA VAL A 134 3.19 21.55 26.81
C VAL A 134 3.76 22.93 27.12
N ARG A 135 2.92 23.98 27.03
CA ARG A 135 3.32 25.32 27.48
C ARG A 135 3.65 25.21 28.98
N PRO A 136 4.85 25.62 29.44
CA PRO A 136 5.10 25.71 30.86
C PRO A 136 4.17 26.78 31.43
N THR A 137 3.28 26.36 32.33
CA THR A 137 2.49 27.26 33.17
C THR A 137 3.47 28.07 34.02
N ALA A 138 3.69 29.33 33.63
CA ALA A 138 4.39 30.28 34.47
C ALA A 138 3.54 30.54 35.72
N SER A 139 3.84 29.80 36.79
CA SER A 139 3.37 30.10 38.13
C SER A 139 4.08 31.38 38.57
N ARG A 140 3.39 32.52 38.50
CA ARG A 140 3.82 33.74 39.20
C ARG A 140 3.14 33.75 40.56
N PHE A 141 3.92 33.36 41.56
CA PHE A 141 3.78 33.87 42.91
C PHE A 141 4.12 35.38 42.88
N GLY A 142 3.29 36.18 43.55
CA GLY A 142 3.44 37.63 43.70
C GLY A 142 2.15 38.24 44.21
#